data_AF-A0A8J7HG07-F1
#
_entry.id   AF-A0A8J7HG07-F1
#
_cell.length_a   1.000
_cell.length_b   1.000
_cell.length_c   1.000
_cell.angle_alpha   90.00
_cell.angle_beta   90.00
_cell.angle_gamma   90.00
#
_symmetry.space_group_name_H-M   'P 1'
#
loop_
_entity.id
_entity.type
_entity.pdbx_description
1 polymer ?
#
loop_
_entity_poly.entity_id
_entity_poly.type
_entity_poly.pdbx_seq_one_letter_code
_entity_poly.pdbx_strand_id
1 'polypeptide(L)'
;MTLRVQILKDKFSQSLGLPFKELLPESVIRLAISELKIKYKKRLFDPFITLWAFLSQVLDADKTCHNVVSKIIAHLAEAEVEVPSTDTSAYCQARARLPEKLLEKLFTSSAQSLEEKVTTEYLWCGRNVKVIDGSTVSMPDTQENQKEYPQPSSQKPGCGFPIAKIGVIFSLVTGAAVALCIDVLNTHDIKLARKLYSFLKPNDVLLGERREQGRQGVQGEL
;
A
#
# COMPACT_ATOMS: atom_id res chain seq x y z
N MET A 1 -32.42 -18.09 -13.08
CA MET A 1 -31.13 -18.14 -12.35
C MET A 1 -31.43 -18.25 -10.87
N THR A 2 -30.73 -19.12 -10.14
CA THR A 2 -30.93 -19.33 -8.69
C THR A 2 -30.37 -18.15 -7.89
N LEU A 3 -31.05 -17.75 -6.81
CA LEU A 3 -30.63 -16.66 -5.91
C LEU A 3 -29.18 -16.82 -5.41
N ARG A 4 -28.72 -18.07 -5.25
CA ARG A 4 -27.35 -18.42 -4.88
C ARG A 4 -26.33 -18.09 -5.98
N VAL A 5 -26.69 -18.27 -7.25
CA VAL A 5 -25.87 -17.88 -8.40
C VAL A 5 -25.84 -16.36 -8.52
N GLN A 6 -26.96 -15.67 -8.22
CA GLN A 6 -26.99 -14.21 -8.19
C GLN A 6 -26.14 -13.64 -7.06
N ILE A 7 -26.21 -14.20 -5.83
CA ILE A 7 -25.35 -13.79 -4.70
C ILE A 7 -23.88 -14.06 -4.98
N LEU A 8 -23.55 -15.18 -5.62
CA LEU A 8 -22.19 -15.47 -6.06
C LEU A 8 -21.76 -14.48 -7.14
N LYS A 9 -22.61 -14.21 -8.13
CA LYS A 9 -22.37 -13.18 -9.16
C LYS A 9 -22.22 -11.80 -8.54
N ASP A 10 -22.98 -11.42 -7.53
CA ASP A 10 -22.90 -10.11 -6.87
C ASP A 10 -21.61 -10.00 -6.01
N LYS A 11 -21.20 -11.11 -5.39
CA LYS A 11 -19.87 -11.25 -4.74
C LYS A 11 -18.71 -11.28 -5.74
N PHE A 12 -18.95 -11.75 -6.97
CA PHE A 12 -17.98 -11.79 -8.06
C PHE A 12 -17.99 -10.51 -8.92
N SER A 13 -19.08 -9.73 -8.93
CA SER A 13 -19.18 -8.43 -9.59
C SER A 13 -18.55 -7.32 -8.73
N GLN A 14 -18.25 -7.61 -7.46
CA GLN A 14 -17.05 -7.10 -6.76
C GLN A 14 -15.78 -7.75 -7.36
N SER A 15 -15.66 -7.62 -8.68
CA SER A 15 -14.71 -8.33 -9.53
C SER A 15 -13.28 -7.96 -9.18
N LEU A 16 -12.36 -8.79 -9.64
CA LEU A 16 -10.94 -8.51 -9.62
C LEU A 16 -10.67 -7.23 -10.44
N GLY A 17 -10.77 -6.08 -9.77
CA GLY A 17 -10.67 -4.77 -10.40
C GLY A 17 -11.63 -3.69 -9.90
N LEU A 18 -12.69 -3.96 -9.16
CA LEU A 18 -13.56 -2.88 -8.63
C LEU A 18 -13.49 -2.93 -7.11
N PRO A 19 -12.78 -1.98 -6.44
CA PRO A 19 -12.55 -0.56 -6.77
C PRO A 19 -11.21 -0.18 -7.43
N PHE A 20 -10.27 -1.11 -7.63
CA PHE A 20 -8.89 -0.74 -7.96
C PHE A 20 -8.63 -0.26 -9.39
N LYS A 21 -9.48 -0.60 -10.37
CA LYS A 21 -9.40 -0.10 -11.75
C LYS A 21 -9.74 1.40 -11.82
N GLU A 22 -10.57 1.89 -10.90
CA GLU A 22 -10.90 3.31 -10.81
C GLU A 22 -9.78 4.09 -10.12
N LEU A 23 -9.22 3.55 -9.03
CA LEU A 23 -8.13 4.19 -8.28
C LEU A 23 -6.77 4.09 -8.99
N LEU A 24 -6.48 2.92 -9.56
CA LEU A 24 -5.25 2.59 -10.29
C LEU A 24 -5.60 2.04 -11.68
N PRO A 25 -6.06 2.91 -12.60
CA PRO A 25 -6.31 2.52 -13.98
C PRO A 25 -5.06 1.94 -14.65
N GLU A 26 -5.29 1.10 -15.66
CA GLU A 26 -4.20 0.50 -16.44
C GLU A 26 -3.27 1.56 -17.03
N SER A 27 -3.82 2.70 -17.46
CA SER A 27 -3.04 3.84 -17.99
C SER A 27 -2.02 4.38 -16.98
N VAL A 28 -2.41 4.50 -15.70
CA VAL A 28 -1.53 4.98 -14.61
C VAL A 28 -0.42 3.97 -14.34
N ILE A 29 -0.78 2.69 -14.23
CA ILE A 29 0.21 1.61 -14.02
C ILE A 29 1.18 1.54 -15.20
N ARG A 30 0.68 1.68 -16.43
CA ARG A 30 1.47 1.62 -17.66
C ARG A 30 2.45 2.78 -17.75
N LEU A 31 2.00 3.98 -17.40
CA LEU A 31 2.86 5.17 -17.31
C LEU A 31 3.99 4.94 -16.29
N ALA A 32 3.66 4.48 -15.09
CA ALA A 32 4.63 4.20 -14.04
C ALA A 32 5.68 3.15 -14.48
N ILE A 33 5.23 2.06 -15.13
CA ILE A 33 6.11 1.03 -15.70
C ILE A 33 7.05 1.62 -16.76
N SER A 34 6.53 2.48 -17.64
CA SER A 34 7.30 3.12 -18.71
C SER A 34 8.38 4.05 -18.16
N GLU A 35 8.02 4.91 -17.21
CA GLU A 35 8.94 5.87 -16.58
C GLU A 35 10.07 5.18 -15.80
N LEU A 36 9.75 4.07 -15.13
CA LEU A 36 10.71 3.23 -14.42
C LEU A 36 11.47 2.27 -15.36
N LYS A 37 11.15 2.26 -16.66
CA LYS A 37 11.75 1.36 -17.67
C LYS A 37 11.66 -0.12 -17.28
N ILE A 38 10.58 -0.51 -16.60
CA ILE A 38 10.37 -1.88 -16.14
C ILE A 38 9.96 -2.75 -17.33
N LYS A 39 10.70 -3.84 -17.54
CA LYS A 39 10.35 -4.87 -18.53
C LYS A 39 9.49 -5.94 -17.87
N TYR A 40 8.41 -6.33 -18.53
CA TYR A 40 7.55 -7.43 -18.10
C TYR A 40 7.12 -8.27 -19.29
N LYS A 41 6.73 -9.53 -19.03
CA LYS A 41 6.17 -10.41 -20.05
C LYS A 41 4.65 -10.25 -20.04
N LYS A 42 4.04 -10.04 -21.21
CA LYS A 42 2.58 -10.08 -21.34
C LYS A 42 2.12 -11.54 -21.22
N ARG A 43 1.60 -11.89 -20.05
CA ARG A 43 1.08 -13.21 -19.68
C ARG A 43 -0.23 -12.98 -18.92
N LEU A 44 -0.92 -14.07 -18.60
CA LEU A 44 -2.17 -14.04 -17.85
C LEU A 44 -2.06 -13.27 -16.51
N PHE A 45 -0.95 -13.46 -15.80
CA PHE A 45 -0.59 -12.69 -14.61
C PHE A 45 0.47 -11.63 -14.97
N ASP A 46 0.04 -10.61 -15.72
CA ASP A 46 0.84 -9.42 -15.97
C ASP A 46 0.87 -8.50 -14.73
N PRO A 47 1.68 -7.43 -14.72
CA PRO A 47 1.77 -6.54 -13.56
C PRO A 47 0.44 -5.86 -13.19
N PHE A 48 -0.47 -5.64 -14.15
CA PHE A 48 -1.74 -4.96 -13.91
C PHE A 48 -2.69 -5.85 -13.13
N ILE A 49 -2.95 -7.06 -13.65
CA ILE A 49 -3.79 -8.06 -13.02
C ILE A 49 -3.19 -8.48 -11.68
N THR A 50 -1.87 -8.67 -11.63
CA THR A 50 -1.18 -9.08 -10.40
C THR A 50 -1.30 -8.01 -9.31
N LEU A 51 -1.18 -6.73 -9.65
CA LEU A 51 -1.32 -5.64 -8.68
C LEU A 51 -2.75 -5.56 -8.14
N TRP A 52 -3.77 -5.55 -9.01
CA TRP A 52 -5.16 -5.51 -8.56
C TRP A 52 -5.55 -6.74 -7.75
N ALA A 53 -5.07 -7.92 -8.15
CA ALA A 53 -5.25 -9.16 -7.41
C ALA A 53 -4.60 -9.10 -6.02
N PHE A 54 -3.39 -8.53 -5.93
CA PHE A 54 -2.69 -8.39 -4.66
C PHE A 54 -3.38 -7.42 -3.71
N LEU A 55 -3.82 -6.27 -4.21
CA LEU A 55 -4.59 -5.32 -3.38
C LEU A 55 -5.91 -5.94 -2.92
N SER A 56 -6.60 -6.67 -3.80
CA SER A 56 -7.79 -7.43 -3.43
C SER A 56 -7.49 -8.47 -2.34
N GLN A 57 -6.38 -9.20 -2.46
CA GLN A 57 -5.95 -10.18 -1.45
C GLN A 57 -5.76 -9.55 -0.07
N VAL A 58 -5.10 -8.40 0.00
CA VAL A 58 -4.73 -7.76 1.27
C VAL A 58 -5.96 -7.23 2.00
N LEU A 59 -6.94 -6.71 1.25
CA LEU A 59 -8.17 -6.15 1.79
C LEU A 59 -9.28 -7.19 2.03
N ASP A 60 -9.15 -8.41 1.48
CA ASP A 60 -10.16 -9.46 1.69
C ASP A 60 -10.15 -10.02 3.11
N ALA A 61 -11.28 -10.55 3.56
CA ALA A 61 -11.39 -11.31 4.79
C ALA A 61 -10.66 -12.67 4.66
N ASP A 62 -10.80 -13.33 3.51
CA ASP A 62 -10.04 -14.52 3.11
C ASP A 62 -8.85 -14.10 2.24
N LYS A 63 -7.68 -13.97 2.89
CA LYS A 63 -6.43 -13.53 2.27
C LYS A 63 -5.67 -14.65 1.56
N THR A 64 -6.28 -15.83 1.37
CA THR A 64 -5.58 -16.97 0.73
C THR A 64 -5.31 -16.70 -0.75
N CYS A 65 -4.19 -17.22 -1.26
CA CYS A 65 -3.91 -17.15 -2.70
C CYS A 65 -4.96 -17.92 -3.53
N HIS A 66 -5.55 -18.98 -2.96
CA HIS A 66 -6.60 -19.75 -3.63
C HIS A 66 -7.87 -18.90 -3.86
N ASN A 67 -8.30 -18.12 -2.85
CA ASN A 67 -9.42 -17.20 -2.99
C ASN A 67 -9.17 -16.19 -4.12
N VAL A 68 -7.98 -15.58 -4.14
CA VAL A 68 -7.61 -14.60 -5.17
C VAL A 68 -7.58 -15.23 -6.56
N VAL A 69 -6.96 -16.41 -6.74
CA VAL A 69 -6.96 -17.10 -8.03
C VAL A 69 -8.37 -17.48 -8.46
N SER A 70 -9.24 -17.88 -7.53
CA SER A 70 -10.65 -18.16 -7.83
C SER A 70 -11.38 -16.91 -8.35
N LYS A 71 -11.10 -15.73 -7.78
CA LYS A 71 -11.62 -14.44 -8.28
C LYS A 71 -11.08 -14.06 -9.65
N ILE A 72 -9.80 -14.32 -9.91
CA ILE A 72 -9.17 -14.10 -11.22
C ILE A 72 -9.84 -14.99 -12.27
N ILE A 73 -10.01 -16.28 -11.97
CA ILE A 73 -10.67 -17.27 -12.84
C ILE A 73 -12.09 -16.82 -13.18
N ALA A 74 -12.88 -16.41 -12.18
CA ALA A 74 -14.24 -15.95 -12.41
C ALA A 74 -14.29 -14.68 -13.28
N HIS A 75 -13.38 -13.73 -13.05
CA HIS A 75 -13.30 -12.51 -13.87
C HIS A 75 -12.96 -12.81 -15.33
N LEU A 76 -12.00 -13.72 -15.58
CA LEU A 76 -11.58 -14.08 -16.93
C LEU A 76 -12.63 -14.93 -17.66
N ALA A 77 -13.34 -15.80 -16.93
CA ALA A 77 -14.45 -16.58 -17.49
C ALA A 77 -15.60 -15.68 -17.94
N GLU A 78 -15.90 -14.60 -17.20
CA GLU A 78 -16.90 -13.59 -17.60
C GLU A 78 -16.47 -12.80 -18.84
N ALA A 79 -15.17 -12.53 -18.99
CA ALA A 79 -14.60 -11.85 -20.14
C ALA A 79 -14.42 -12.75 -21.38
N GLU A 80 -14.81 -14.02 -21.31
CA GLU A 80 -14.61 -15.04 -22.36
C GLU A 80 -13.14 -15.21 -22.79
N VAL A 81 -12.20 -14.99 -21.86
CA VAL A 81 -10.76 -15.15 -22.08
C VAL A 81 -10.27 -16.49 -21.53
N GLU A 82 -9.12 -16.98 -22.01
CA GLU A 82 -8.43 -18.16 -21.46
C GLU A 82 -8.31 -18.08 -19.93
N VAL A 83 -8.76 -19.14 -19.26
CA VAL A 83 -8.85 -19.22 -17.80
C VAL A 83 -7.60 -19.93 -17.24
N PRO A 84 -6.97 -19.42 -16.17
CA PRO A 84 -5.83 -20.07 -15.55
C PRO A 84 -6.21 -21.41 -14.90
N SER A 85 -5.20 -22.25 -14.68
CA SER A 85 -5.29 -23.33 -13.68
C SER A 85 -5.66 -22.77 -12.30
N THR A 86 -6.29 -23.61 -11.47
CA THR A 86 -6.56 -23.31 -10.05
C THR A 86 -5.30 -23.31 -9.18
N ASP A 87 -4.15 -23.68 -9.73
CA ASP A 87 -2.85 -23.62 -9.06
C ASP A 87 -2.43 -22.17 -8.76
N THR A 88 -2.03 -21.91 -7.50
CA THR A 88 -1.65 -20.57 -7.03
C THR A 88 -0.21 -20.16 -7.36
N SER A 89 0.63 -21.09 -7.80
CA SER A 89 2.06 -20.88 -8.05
C SER A 89 2.32 -19.76 -9.06
N ALA A 90 1.57 -19.70 -10.15
CA ALA A 90 1.72 -18.68 -11.18
C ALA A 90 1.42 -17.28 -10.64
N TYR A 91 0.38 -17.14 -9.81
CA TYR A 91 0.04 -15.90 -9.13
C TYR A 91 1.11 -15.51 -8.09
N CYS A 92 1.53 -16.45 -7.24
CA CYS A 92 2.57 -16.21 -6.23
C CYS A 92 3.90 -15.75 -6.88
N GLN A 93 4.30 -16.39 -7.98
CA GLN A 93 5.49 -16.00 -8.75
C GLN A 93 5.32 -14.62 -9.40
N ALA A 94 4.13 -14.31 -9.92
CA ALA A 94 3.87 -12.99 -10.50
C ALA A 94 3.93 -11.90 -9.43
N ARG A 95 3.30 -12.11 -8.27
CA ARG A 95 3.32 -11.20 -7.13
C ARG A 95 4.74 -10.93 -6.64
N ALA A 96 5.57 -11.97 -6.54
CA ALA A 96 6.98 -11.83 -6.15
C ALA A 96 7.85 -11.06 -7.16
N ARG A 97 7.39 -10.90 -8.41
CA ARG A 97 8.09 -10.11 -9.45
C ARG A 97 7.69 -8.64 -9.47
N LEU A 98 6.69 -8.22 -8.67
CA LEU A 98 6.31 -6.81 -8.61
C LEU A 98 7.47 -5.99 -8.03
N PRO A 99 8.04 -5.02 -8.77
CA PRO A 99 9.14 -4.23 -8.24
C PRO A 99 8.66 -3.27 -7.16
N GLU A 100 9.40 -3.17 -6.06
CA GLU A 100 9.09 -2.24 -4.96
C GLU A 100 8.98 -0.79 -5.45
N LYS A 101 9.91 -0.34 -6.31
CA LYS A 101 9.87 1.00 -6.92
C LYS A 101 8.58 1.29 -7.71
N LEU A 102 7.93 0.26 -8.28
CA LEU A 102 6.65 0.43 -8.93
C LEU A 102 5.57 0.73 -7.89
N LEU A 103 5.57 0.00 -6.77
CA LEU A 103 4.62 0.22 -5.67
C LEU A 103 4.82 1.59 -5.02
N GLU A 104 6.06 2.00 -4.75
CA GLU A 104 6.41 3.34 -4.24
C GLU A 104 5.87 4.43 -5.16
N LYS A 105 6.11 4.31 -6.47
CA LYS A 105 5.65 5.29 -7.45
C LYS A 105 4.13 5.37 -7.50
N LEU A 106 3.45 4.23 -7.52
CA LEU A 106 1.98 4.20 -7.55
C LEU A 106 1.37 4.71 -6.23
N PHE A 107 2.01 4.44 -5.10
CA PHE A 107 1.64 5.01 -3.80
C PHE A 107 1.68 6.54 -3.86
N THR A 108 2.81 7.13 -4.28
CA THR A 108 2.96 8.58 -4.39
C THR A 108 1.98 9.18 -5.40
N SER A 109 1.81 8.59 -6.58
CA SER A 109 0.87 9.08 -7.59
C SER A 109 -0.59 9.01 -7.13
N SER A 110 -0.97 7.97 -6.39
CA SER A 110 -2.33 7.85 -5.84
C SER A 110 -2.60 8.93 -4.79
N ALA A 111 -1.64 9.15 -3.89
CA ALA A 111 -1.72 10.20 -2.88
C ALA A 111 -1.84 11.59 -3.52
N GLN A 112 -1.00 11.90 -4.51
CA GLN A 112 -1.04 13.17 -5.24
C GLN A 112 -2.38 13.37 -5.97
N SER A 113 -2.88 12.34 -6.65
CA SER A 113 -4.15 12.40 -7.38
C SER A 113 -5.35 12.65 -6.47
N LEU A 114 -5.29 12.22 -5.20
CA LEU A 114 -6.31 12.51 -4.20
C LEU A 114 -6.18 13.95 -3.67
N GLU A 115 -4.96 14.40 -3.40
CA GLU A 115 -4.67 15.76 -2.93
C GLU A 115 -5.03 16.83 -3.95
N GLU A 116 -4.84 16.58 -5.24
CA GLU A 116 -5.19 17.52 -6.33
C GLU A 116 -6.69 17.79 -6.45
N LYS A 117 -7.53 16.89 -5.90
CA LYS A 117 -9.00 17.04 -5.91
C LYS A 117 -9.52 17.84 -4.72
N VAL A 118 -8.66 18.20 -3.76
CA VAL A 118 -9.06 18.95 -2.57
C VAL A 118 -9.33 20.41 -2.94
N THR A 119 -10.54 20.87 -2.66
CA THR A 119 -10.94 22.28 -2.78
C THR A 119 -10.72 23.02 -1.46
N THR A 120 -10.65 24.34 -1.52
CA THR A 120 -10.36 25.20 -0.36
C THR A 120 -11.39 25.08 0.77
N GLU A 121 -12.62 24.66 0.47
CA GLU A 121 -13.69 24.46 1.45
C GLU A 121 -13.44 23.31 2.43
N TYR A 122 -12.57 22.35 2.06
CA TYR A 122 -12.18 21.23 2.92
C TYR A 122 -10.91 21.53 3.74
N LEU A 123 -10.28 22.68 3.53
CA LEU A 123 -9.08 23.06 4.27
C LEU A 123 -9.46 23.63 5.64
N TRP A 124 -8.73 23.23 6.67
CA TRP A 124 -8.92 23.78 8.01
C TRP A 124 -8.24 25.15 8.08
N CYS A 125 -9.02 26.21 8.24
CA CYS A 125 -8.52 27.59 8.27
C CYS A 125 -7.65 27.93 7.04
N GLY A 126 -7.98 27.37 5.86
CA GLY A 126 -7.21 27.55 4.63
C GLY A 126 -5.88 26.77 4.59
N ARG A 127 -5.62 25.88 5.55
CA ARG A 127 -4.40 25.07 5.65
C ARG A 127 -4.71 23.57 5.48
N ASN A 128 -3.76 22.82 4.92
CA ASN A 128 -3.85 21.36 4.95
C ASN A 128 -3.48 20.87 6.35
N VAL A 129 -4.25 19.93 6.87
CA VAL A 129 -3.89 19.22 8.09
C VAL A 129 -3.36 17.84 7.70
N LYS A 130 -2.17 17.53 8.20
CA LYS A 130 -1.48 16.25 8.04
C LYS A 130 -1.41 15.56 9.38
N VAL A 131 -1.68 14.27 9.43
CA VAL A 131 -1.58 13.44 10.63
C VAL A 131 -0.38 12.53 10.48
N ILE A 132 0.55 12.56 11.43
CA ILE A 132 1.61 11.56 11.51
C ILE A 132 1.21 10.50 12.54
N ASP A 133 1.46 9.24 12.20
CA ASP A 133 1.29 8.10 13.10
C ASP A 133 2.38 7.06 12.84
N GLY A 134 2.70 6.29 13.86
CA GLY A 134 3.73 5.27 13.87
C GLY A 134 3.17 3.89 14.22
N SER A 135 3.67 2.86 13.54
CA SER A 135 3.32 1.47 13.86
C SER A 135 4.52 0.55 13.71
N THR A 136 4.33 -0.74 13.99
CA THR A 136 5.35 -1.77 13.80
C THR A 136 4.79 -2.90 12.95
N VAL A 137 5.66 -3.49 12.13
CA VAL A 137 5.31 -4.60 11.25
C VAL A 137 6.31 -5.73 11.43
N SER A 138 5.79 -6.96 11.42
CA SER A 138 6.63 -8.16 11.35
C SER A 138 7.07 -8.39 9.90
N MET A 139 8.34 -8.72 9.73
CA MET A 139 8.97 -8.95 8.43
C MET A 139 9.24 -10.44 8.23
N PRO A 140 9.23 -10.96 6.98
CA PRO A 140 9.69 -12.30 6.69
C PRO A 140 11.10 -12.56 7.23
N ASP A 141 11.33 -13.73 7.82
CA ASP A 141 12.64 -14.12 8.37
C ASP A 141 13.61 -14.50 7.25
N THR A 142 14.23 -13.47 6.64
CA THR A 142 15.27 -13.60 5.63
C THR A 142 16.57 -12.96 6.14
N GLN A 143 17.72 -13.40 5.62
CA GLN A 143 19.01 -12.81 6.00
C GLN A 143 19.08 -11.31 5.71
N GLU A 144 18.49 -10.88 4.59
CA GLU A 144 18.40 -9.46 4.20
C GLU A 144 17.57 -8.66 5.21
N ASN A 145 16.38 -9.16 5.57
CA ASN A 145 15.53 -8.49 6.56
C ASN A 145 16.13 -8.51 7.96
N GLN A 146 16.81 -9.58 8.38
CA GLN A 146 17.48 -9.63 9.69
C GLN A 146 18.65 -8.65 9.78
N LYS A 147 19.32 -8.37 8.65
CA LYS A 147 20.39 -7.38 8.59
C LYS A 147 19.85 -5.95 8.66
N GLU A 148 18.77 -5.67 7.94
CA GLU A 148 18.19 -4.32 7.84
C GLU A 148 17.27 -3.99 9.03
N TYR A 149 16.51 -4.97 9.52
CA TYR A 149 15.49 -4.84 10.57
C TYR A 149 15.69 -5.88 11.67
N PRO A 150 16.75 -5.78 12.49
CA PRO A 150 17.11 -6.83 13.43
C PRO A 150 16.00 -7.12 14.45
N GLN A 151 15.91 -8.39 14.84
CA GLN A 151 14.96 -8.84 15.87
C GLN A 151 15.15 -8.07 17.21
N PRO A 152 14.08 -7.91 18.01
CA PRO A 152 14.17 -7.31 19.33
C PRO A 152 15.18 -8.04 20.24
N SER A 153 15.94 -7.29 21.04
CA SER A 153 16.93 -7.85 21.98
C SER A 153 16.33 -8.73 23.08
N SER A 154 15.01 -8.63 23.31
CA SER A 154 14.27 -9.50 24.23
C SER A 154 14.05 -10.91 23.68
N GLN A 155 14.27 -11.15 22.39
CA GLN A 155 14.15 -12.46 21.76
C GLN A 155 15.54 -13.10 21.59
N LYS A 156 15.61 -14.42 21.83
CA LYS A 156 16.85 -15.18 21.55
C LYS A 156 17.13 -15.18 20.06
N PRO A 157 18.42 -15.19 19.64
CA PRO A 157 18.79 -15.34 18.25
C PRO A 157 18.10 -16.55 17.60
N GLY A 158 17.32 -16.31 16.54
CA GLY A 158 16.61 -17.35 15.79
C GLY A 158 15.27 -17.78 16.39
N CYS A 159 14.75 -17.10 17.42
CA CYS A 159 13.46 -17.41 18.05
C CYS A 159 12.36 -16.36 17.76
N GLY A 160 12.52 -15.52 16.72
CA GLY A 160 11.57 -14.47 16.39
C GLY A 160 11.69 -13.97 14.97
N PHE A 161 10.72 -13.16 14.55
CA PHE A 161 10.72 -12.51 13.25
C PHE A 161 11.38 -11.13 13.35
N PRO A 162 12.06 -10.66 12.29
CA PRO A 162 12.47 -9.27 12.22
C PRO A 162 11.27 -8.33 12.35
N ILE A 163 11.47 -7.19 13.01
CA ILE A 163 10.41 -6.19 13.24
C ILE A 163 10.92 -4.84 12.75
N ALA A 164 10.14 -4.24 11.84
CA ALA A 164 10.37 -2.89 11.36
C ALA A 164 9.41 -1.91 12.05
N LYS A 165 9.87 -0.68 12.20
CA LYS A 165 9.04 0.46 12.58
C LYS A 165 8.64 1.21 11.32
N ILE A 166 7.37 1.57 11.22
CA ILE A 166 6.84 2.36 10.12
C ILE A 166 6.31 3.69 10.63
N GLY A 167 6.55 4.75 9.89
CA GLY A 167 5.97 6.07 10.11
C GLY A 167 5.22 6.51 8.87
N VAL A 168 4.02 7.02 9.03
CA VAL A 168 3.15 7.41 7.93
C VAL A 168 2.62 8.81 8.16
N ILE A 169 2.66 9.65 7.13
CA ILE A 169 1.88 10.89 7.11
C ILE A 169 0.61 10.62 6.31
N PHE A 170 -0.54 10.90 6.91
CA PHE A 170 -1.84 10.91 6.30
C PHE A 170 -2.30 12.34 6.04
N SER A 171 -3.04 12.56 4.97
CA SER A 171 -3.82 13.78 4.79
C SER A 171 -5.13 13.66 5.56
N LEU A 172 -5.43 14.61 6.44
CA LEU A 172 -6.67 14.57 7.22
C LEU A 172 -7.91 14.72 6.33
N VAL A 173 -7.79 15.48 5.23
CA VAL A 173 -8.89 15.79 4.34
C VAL A 173 -9.26 14.58 3.46
N THR A 174 -8.26 13.93 2.87
CA THR A 174 -8.48 12.83 1.91
C THR A 174 -8.41 11.46 2.56
N GLY A 175 -7.84 11.35 3.77
CA GLY A 175 -7.49 10.08 4.41
C GLY A 175 -6.32 9.35 3.74
N ALA A 176 -5.73 9.91 2.68
CA ALA A 176 -4.65 9.27 1.94
C ALA A 176 -3.35 9.24 2.76
N ALA A 177 -2.65 8.11 2.75
CA ALA A 177 -1.24 8.07 3.14
C ALA A 177 -0.42 8.79 2.07
N VAL A 178 0.24 9.90 2.43
CA VAL A 178 1.00 10.77 1.52
C VAL A 178 2.51 10.57 1.62
N ALA A 179 2.99 10.03 2.74
CA ALA A 179 4.39 9.68 2.93
C ALA A 179 4.51 8.46 3.85
N LEU A 180 5.52 7.63 3.60
CA LEU A 180 5.85 6.44 4.38
C LEU A 180 7.35 6.41 4.58
N CYS A 181 7.79 6.04 5.78
CA CYS A 181 9.17 5.62 6.02
C CYS A 181 9.17 4.32 6.83
N ILE A 182 10.20 3.51 6.59
CA ILE A 182 10.45 2.26 7.29
C ILE A 182 11.84 2.38 7.93
N ASP A 183 11.95 1.94 9.18
CA ASP A 183 13.19 2.00 9.94
C ASP A 183 13.29 0.82 10.91
N VAL A 184 14.44 0.68 11.56
CA VAL A 184 14.64 -0.30 12.63
C VAL A 184 13.72 -0.02 13.82
N LEU A 185 13.28 -1.08 14.51
CA LEU A 185 12.33 -1.01 15.63
C LEU A 185 12.71 0.02 16.71
N ASN A 186 14.00 0.13 17.03
CA ASN A 186 14.50 1.00 18.10
C ASN A 186 14.67 2.47 17.68
N THR A 187 14.27 2.84 16.47
CA THR A 187 14.27 4.23 16.02
C THR A 187 13.30 5.06 16.87
N HIS A 188 13.82 6.15 17.44
CA HIS A 188 13.00 7.13 18.15
C HIS A 188 12.00 7.82 17.22
N ASP A 189 10.78 8.05 17.69
CA ASP A 189 9.68 8.65 16.89
C ASP A 189 10.07 9.99 16.29
N ILE A 190 10.82 10.82 17.01
CA ILE A 190 11.32 12.10 16.49
C ILE A 190 12.27 11.94 15.28
N LYS A 191 13.08 10.88 15.24
CA LYS A 191 13.96 10.62 14.09
C LYS A 191 13.11 10.16 12.89
N LEU A 192 12.10 9.33 13.16
CA LEU A 192 11.14 8.86 12.15
C LEU A 192 10.37 10.04 11.53
N ALA A 193 9.82 10.92 12.38
CA ALA A 193 9.13 12.14 11.98
C ALA A 193 10.04 13.09 11.17
N ARG A 194 11.32 13.25 11.55
CA ARG A 194 12.29 14.04 10.79
C ARG A 194 12.52 13.51 9.37
N LYS A 195 12.51 12.19 9.16
CA LYS A 195 12.60 11.58 7.82
C LYS A 195 11.37 11.92 6.95
N LEU A 196 10.23 12.13 7.58
CA LEU A 196 8.97 12.46 6.89
C LEU A 196 8.76 13.96 6.70
N TYR A 197 9.59 14.80 7.33
CA TYR A 197 9.44 16.26 7.28
C TYR A 197 9.55 16.82 5.86
N SER A 198 10.36 16.22 5.00
CA SER A 198 10.53 16.64 3.59
C SER A 198 9.26 16.48 2.75
N PHE A 199 8.25 15.77 3.23
CA PHE A 199 6.97 15.57 2.53
C PHE A 199 5.92 16.62 2.91
N LEU A 200 6.21 17.48 3.89
CA LEU A 200 5.33 18.59 4.29
C LEU A 200 5.59 19.82 3.45
N LYS A 201 4.51 20.54 3.12
CA LYS A 201 4.58 21.82 2.41
C LYS A 201 4.56 22.98 3.41
N PRO A 202 5.08 24.17 3.04
CA PRO A 202 4.86 25.37 3.83
C PRO A 202 3.37 25.57 4.14
N ASN A 203 3.06 26.00 5.37
CA ASN A 203 1.72 26.20 5.93
C ASN A 203 0.91 24.92 6.23
N ASP A 204 1.45 23.73 5.99
CA ASP A 204 0.82 22.50 6.48
C ASP A 204 0.81 22.47 8.01
N VAL A 205 -0.29 21.99 8.60
CA VAL A 205 -0.43 21.75 10.03
C VAL A 205 -0.19 20.27 10.29
N LEU A 206 0.88 19.94 11.01
CA LEU A 206 1.17 18.56 11.40
C LEU A 206 0.56 18.25 12.78
N LEU A 207 -0.33 17.27 12.82
CA LEU A 207 -0.87 16.67 14.03
C LEU A 207 -0.18 15.33 14.28
N GLY A 208 0.22 15.07 15.52
CA GLY A 208 0.84 13.80 15.92
C GLY A 208 0.68 13.57 17.41
N GLU A 209 0.88 12.33 17.85
CA GLU A 209 0.78 11.99 19.27
C GLU A 209 1.93 12.61 20.08
N ARG A 210 1.73 12.76 21.40
CA ARG A 210 2.74 13.35 22.30
C ARG A 210 4.08 12.62 22.29
N ARG A 211 4.12 11.33 21.93
CA ARG A 211 5.37 10.57 21.80
C ARG A 211 6.22 11.04 20.60
N GLU A 212 5.57 11.58 19.58
CA GLU A 212 6.20 12.10 18.36
C GLU A 212 6.63 13.57 18.54
N GLN A 213 5.96 14.30 19.44
CA GLN A 213 6.39 15.60 19.93
C GLN A 213 7.53 15.43 20.94
N GLY A 214 8.78 15.35 20.45
CA GLY A 214 9.92 15.57 21.34
C GLY A 214 9.74 16.88 22.10
N ARG A 215 10.11 16.93 23.38
CA ARG A 215 10.10 18.15 24.21
C ARG A 215 10.94 19.26 23.53
N GLN A 216 10.32 20.03 22.66
CA GLN A 216 10.73 21.37 22.27
C GLN A 216 9.44 22.15 22.09
N GLY A 217 9.11 22.94 23.12
CA GLY A 217 8.17 24.03 22.95
C GLY A 217 8.78 25.01 21.96
N VAL A 218 8.18 25.11 20.79
CA VAL A 218 8.24 26.30 19.95
C VAL A 218 6.86 26.45 19.33
N GLN A 219 6.07 27.37 19.90
CA GLN A 219 5.13 28.16 19.11
C GLN A 219 5.96 28.80 17.99
N GLY A 220 5.82 28.28 16.78
CA GLY A 220 6.40 28.87 15.59
C GLY A 220 5.31 28.93 14.55
N GLU A 221 4.70 30.11 14.42
CA GLU A 221 3.95 30.47 13.22
C GLU A 221 4.91 30.36 12.03
N LEU A 222 4.53 29.54 11.06
CA LEU A 222 4.81 29.74 9.64
C LEU A 222 3.46 29.72 8.93
#